data_AF-I2BDR4-F1
#
_entry.id   AF-I2BDR4-F1
#
_cell.length_a   1.000
_cell.length_b   1.000
_cell.length_c   1.000
_cell.angle_alpha   90.00
_cell.angle_beta   90.00
_cell.angle_gamma   90.00
#
_symmetry.space_group_name_H-M   'P 1'
#
loop_
_entity.id
_entity.type
_entity.pdbx_description
1 polymer ?
#
loop_
_entity_poly.entity_id
_entity_poly.type
_entity_poly.pdbx_seq_one_letter_code
_entity_poly.pdbx_strand_id
1 'polypeptide(L)'
;MAKAEETRVFVNGAHGAREVAKFTPSEGKNDIRLTSPKVRIKGVTEPIKDRAGRIDLDKHPVNTVVSGRDSRGNPVIQINHTCPNQYDLHLGRNLNYWDQIIAASERSGIIPQSIAAVINAESAQIKGVWNKDSVAISRGKTKAAKALKEQRGESAEGVVIYASSAAGMTQFLNVTWLDETFRAGTYLNQKARERGVLADKPKRDVLNNIEYHPKTHRQIILPMFEIAPDTWWTKQQIIDNRLLRGITPYPPHATKALQAWLNLRFEPEFIIMAAVDYGLYNLAKLRDAGYNVDTLNDAEKAKIFYLTHHLGLGDAKRFIRKTITEESAHKLLVAQVGAKKAAWYTNIPDNNGSYIKGHRMWLSYYIDKSINLENFYCPKIEFTEKQESGSLENVIEKIKGDTA
;
A
#
# COMPACT_ATOMS: atom_id res chain seq x y z
N MET A 1 -54.84 -24.70 7.20
CA MET A 1 -53.83 -23.89 7.92
C MET A 1 -52.54 -23.98 7.13
N ALA A 2 -52.05 -22.86 6.60
CA ALA A 2 -50.76 -22.84 5.91
C ALA A 2 -49.66 -23.24 6.91
N LYS A 3 -48.83 -24.22 6.55
CA LYS A 3 -47.71 -24.67 7.38
C LYS A 3 -46.78 -23.46 7.54
N ALA A 4 -46.53 -23.03 8.78
CA ALA A 4 -45.64 -21.89 9.04
C ALA A 4 -44.27 -22.14 8.37
N GLU A 5 -43.90 -21.28 7.43
CA GLU A 5 -42.64 -21.41 6.69
C GLU A 5 -41.46 -21.19 7.64
N GLU A 6 -40.57 -22.18 7.71
CA GLU A 6 -39.38 -22.12 8.54
C GLU A 6 -38.41 -21.10 7.94
N THR A 7 -38.06 -20.08 8.71
CA THR A 7 -37.10 -19.07 8.28
C THR A 7 -35.71 -19.49 8.74
N ARG A 8 -34.80 -19.61 7.77
CA ARG A 8 -33.40 -20.00 7.99
C ARG A 8 -32.50 -18.79 7.82
N VAL A 9 -31.55 -18.63 8.72
CA VAL A 9 -30.62 -17.50 8.76
C VAL A 9 -29.23 -18.02 8.41
N PHE A 10 -28.66 -17.46 7.34
CA PHE A 10 -27.31 -17.75 6.90
C PHE A 10 -26.42 -16.53 7.09
N VAL A 11 -25.17 -16.77 7.47
CA VAL A 11 -24.10 -15.76 7.45
C VAL A 11 -23.10 -16.18 6.38
N ASN A 12 -22.82 -15.28 5.44
CA ASN A 12 -21.84 -15.51 4.40
C ASN A 12 -20.55 -14.76 4.76
N GLY A 13 -19.48 -15.51 5.06
CA GLY A 13 -18.17 -14.97 5.39
C GLY A 13 -17.12 -15.27 4.32
N ALA A 14 -15.86 -14.91 4.58
CA ALA A 14 -14.73 -15.17 3.68
C ALA A 14 -14.54 -16.66 3.31
N HIS A 15 -15.14 -17.58 4.08
CA HIS A 15 -15.06 -19.03 3.88
C HIS A 15 -16.40 -19.66 3.43
N GLY A 16 -17.34 -18.85 2.94
CA GLY A 16 -18.64 -19.30 2.43
C GLY A 16 -19.82 -19.11 3.39
N ALA A 17 -20.98 -19.58 2.94
CA ALA A 17 -22.25 -19.45 3.67
C ALA A 17 -22.42 -20.53 4.73
N ARG A 18 -22.71 -20.12 5.96
CA ARG A 18 -23.02 -21.00 7.09
C ARG A 18 -24.38 -20.67 7.67
N GLU A 19 -25.21 -21.67 7.87
CA GLU A 19 -26.46 -21.51 8.63
C GLU A 19 -26.13 -21.26 10.10
N VAL A 20 -26.67 -20.18 10.67
CA VAL A 20 -26.40 -19.77 12.05
C VAL A 20 -27.62 -19.79 12.94
N ALA A 21 -28.83 -19.78 12.38
CA ALA A 21 -30.08 -19.91 13.12
C ALA A 21 -31.20 -20.43 12.22
N LYS A 22 -32.19 -21.08 12.82
CA LYS A 22 -33.46 -21.43 12.19
C LYS A 22 -34.58 -21.14 13.18
N PHE A 23 -35.72 -20.63 12.70
CA PHE A 23 -36.89 -20.45 13.55
C PHE A 23 -38.18 -20.59 12.75
N THR A 24 -39.23 -21.04 13.43
CA THR A 24 -40.59 -21.13 12.89
C THR A 24 -41.41 -20.03 13.55
N PRO A 25 -41.84 -18.99 12.81
CA PRO A 25 -42.65 -17.92 13.39
C PRO A 25 -44.01 -18.47 13.83
N SER A 26 -44.46 -18.03 15.01
CA SER A 26 -45.83 -18.26 15.51
C SER A 26 -46.73 -17.09 15.11
N GLU A 27 -48.00 -17.37 14.81
CA GLU A 27 -48.98 -16.37 14.37
C GLU A 27 -49.00 -15.15 15.32
N GLY A 28 -48.76 -13.95 14.79
CA GLY A 28 -48.73 -12.70 15.56
C GLY A 28 -47.38 -12.32 16.21
N LYS A 29 -46.33 -13.15 16.10
CA LYS A 29 -44.96 -12.82 16.54
C LYS A 29 -43.96 -13.00 15.40
N ASN A 30 -43.50 -11.88 14.83
CA ASN A 30 -42.54 -11.85 13.72
C ASN A 30 -41.17 -11.25 14.10
N ASP A 31 -40.94 -10.96 15.39
CA ASP A 31 -39.71 -10.33 15.84
C ASP A 31 -38.63 -11.36 16.12
N ILE A 32 -37.54 -11.31 15.34
CA ILE A 32 -36.34 -12.10 15.57
C ILE A 32 -35.24 -11.13 16.01
N ARG A 33 -34.70 -11.36 17.21
CA ARG A 33 -33.49 -10.68 17.67
C ARG A 33 -32.30 -11.62 17.54
N LEU A 34 -31.53 -11.44 16.47
CA LEU A 34 -30.23 -12.09 16.34
C LEU A 34 -29.21 -11.28 17.13
N THR A 35 -28.78 -11.82 18.26
CA THR A 35 -27.77 -11.20 19.11
C THR A 35 -26.45 -11.93 18.88
N SER A 36 -25.54 -11.32 18.12
CA SER A 36 -24.14 -11.73 18.12
C SER A 36 -23.45 -11.03 19.28
N PRO A 37 -22.63 -11.70 20.10
CA PRO A 37 -21.81 -11.03 21.09
C PRO A 37 -20.82 -10.03 20.47
N LYS A 38 -20.65 -10.05 19.13
CA LYS A 38 -19.72 -9.17 18.40
C LYS A 38 -20.38 -8.05 17.57
N VAL A 39 -21.70 -8.05 17.35
CA VAL A 39 -22.42 -6.99 16.58
C VAL A 39 -23.89 -6.88 17.01
N ARG A 40 -24.37 -5.64 17.22
CA ARG A 40 -25.80 -5.30 17.35
C ARG A 40 -26.36 -4.76 16.02
N ILE A 41 -27.24 -5.50 15.37
CA ILE A 41 -28.01 -5.06 14.18
C ILE A 41 -29.41 -4.62 14.64
N LYS A 42 -29.87 -3.43 14.23
CA LYS A 42 -31.27 -3.02 14.43
C LYS A 42 -32.11 -3.71 13.34
N GLY A 43 -33.08 -4.53 13.74
CA GLY A 43 -34.04 -5.11 12.81
C GLY A 43 -34.93 -4.03 12.21
N VAL A 44 -35.19 -4.13 10.91
CA VAL A 44 -36.19 -3.32 10.21
C VAL A 44 -37.21 -4.30 9.65
N THR A 45 -38.49 -4.08 9.95
CA THR A 45 -39.58 -4.94 9.48
C THR A 45 -40.17 -4.33 8.21
N GLU A 46 -39.85 -4.93 7.06
CA GLU A 46 -40.40 -4.52 5.76
C GLU A 46 -41.00 -5.73 5.03
N PRO A 47 -42.18 -5.60 4.38
CA PRO A 47 -42.72 -6.66 3.55
C PRO A 47 -41.84 -6.87 2.32
N ILE A 48 -41.41 -8.12 2.09
CA ILE A 48 -40.73 -8.51 0.85
C ILE A 48 -41.77 -8.51 -0.28
N LYS A 49 -41.75 -7.46 -1.11
CA LYS A 49 -42.73 -7.24 -2.20
C LYS A 49 -42.39 -8.00 -3.49
N ASP A 50 -41.21 -8.61 -3.57
CA ASP A 50 -40.70 -9.24 -4.79
C ASP A 50 -41.23 -10.66 -5.00
N ARG A 51 -41.31 -11.08 -6.27
CA ARG A 51 -41.67 -12.45 -6.68
C ARG A 51 -40.57 -13.45 -6.26
N ALA A 52 -40.86 -14.76 -6.32
CA ALA A 52 -39.86 -15.80 -6.09
C ALA A 52 -38.60 -15.56 -6.94
N GLY A 53 -37.42 -15.65 -6.32
CA GLY A 53 -36.12 -15.26 -6.89
C GLY A 53 -35.01 -16.28 -6.58
N ARG A 54 -33.75 -15.98 -6.88
CA ARG A 54 -32.59 -16.82 -6.54
C ARG A 54 -31.56 -16.05 -5.70
N ILE A 55 -32.05 -15.22 -4.78
CA ILE A 55 -31.19 -14.32 -3.99
C ILE A 55 -30.13 -15.08 -3.19
N ASP A 56 -30.45 -16.28 -2.72
CA ASP A 56 -29.50 -17.19 -2.05
C ASP A 56 -28.29 -17.59 -2.91
N LEU A 57 -28.40 -17.47 -4.24
CA LEU A 57 -27.38 -17.78 -5.22
C LEU A 57 -26.76 -16.53 -5.85
N ASP A 58 -27.39 -15.37 -5.70
CA ASP A 58 -26.94 -14.12 -6.29
C ASP A 58 -25.79 -13.50 -5.49
N LYS A 59 -24.76 -13.03 -6.22
CA LYS A 59 -23.65 -12.30 -5.62
C LYS A 59 -24.06 -10.85 -5.40
N HIS A 60 -24.08 -10.43 -4.14
CA HIS A 60 -24.42 -9.06 -3.76
C HIS A 60 -23.18 -8.29 -3.25
N PRO A 61 -23.13 -6.96 -3.43
CA PRO A 61 -21.99 -6.16 -2.97
C PRO A 61 -21.78 -6.29 -1.46
N VAL A 62 -20.53 -6.18 -1.02
CA VAL A 62 -20.22 -6.22 0.41
C VAL A 62 -20.69 -4.94 1.11
N ASN A 63 -21.01 -5.07 2.39
CA ASN A 63 -21.72 -4.13 3.26
C ASN A 63 -23.16 -3.83 2.81
N THR A 64 -23.84 -4.81 2.23
CA THR A 64 -25.27 -4.73 1.88
C THR A 64 -26.09 -5.74 2.69
N VAL A 65 -27.33 -5.37 2.97
CA VAL A 65 -28.36 -6.30 3.40
C VAL A 65 -29.33 -6.41 2.24
N VAL A 66 -29.48 -7.62 1.71
CA VAL A 66 -30.43 -7.89 0.63
C VAL A 66 -31.49 -8.81 1.17
N SER A 67 -32.76 -8.44 0.97
CA SER A 67 -33.91 -9.24 1.35
C SER A 67 -34.68 -9.64 0.10
N GLY A 68 -35.11 -10.90 0.01
CA GLY A 68 -36.09 -11.33 -0.98
C GLY A 68 -36.43 -12.80 -0.83
N ARG A 69 -36.54 -13.56 -1.93
CA ARG A 69 -36.98 -14.97 -1.88
C ARG A 69 -36.00 -15.91 -2.58
N ASP A 70 -35.92 -17.15 -2.08
CA ASP A 70 -35.20 -18.26 -2.74
C ASP A 70 -36.03 -18.88 -3.88
N SER A 71 -35.43 -19.86 -4.57
CA SER A 71 -36.03 -20.57 -5.71
C SER A 71 -37.32 -21.34 -5.38
N ARG A 72 -37.63 -21.51 -4.08
CA ARG A 72 -38.81 -22.19 -3.56
C ARG A 72 -39.83 -21.20 -2.99
N GLY A 73 -39.54 -19.90 -3.02
CA GLY A 73 -40.41 -18.84 -2.53
C GLY A 73 -40.20 -18.47 -1.06
N ASN A 74 -39.27 -19.13 -0.34
CA ASN A 74 -39.01 -18.85 1.07
C ASN A 74 -38.33 -17.49 1.22
N PRO A 75 -38.66 -16.70 2.27
CA PRO A 75 -37.98 -15.43 2.54
C PRO A 75 -36.51 -15.66 2.90
N VAL A 76 -35.62 -14.87 2.30
CA VAL A 76 -34.18 -14.87 2.53
C VAL A 76 -33.71 -13.46 2.86
N ILE A 77 -32.88 -13.34 3.89
CA ILE A 77 -32.10 -12.12 4.19
C ILE A 77 -30.62 -12.50 4.10
N GLN A 78 -29.90 -11.90 3.17
CA GLN A 78 -28.47 -12.06 3.00
C GLN A 78 -27.75 -10.82 3.53
N ILE A 79 -26.88 -11.03 4.52
CA ILE A 79 -25.99 -9.99 5.06
C ILE A 79 -24.62 -10.21 4.43
N ASN A 80 -24.25 -9.34 3.50
CA ASN A 80 -22.92 -9.35 2.88
C ASN A 80 -22.08 -8.33 3.64
N HIS A 81 -21.19 -8.76 4.54
CA HIS A 81 -20.37 -7.82 5.31
C HIS A 81 -18.97 -8.39 5.54
N THR A 82 -17.96 -7.52 5.62
CA THR A 82 -16.56 -7.93 5.89
C THR A 82 -16.24 -7.98 7.37
N CYS A 83 -17.02 -7.29 8.19
CA CYS A 83 -16.85 -7.25 9.63
C CYS A 83 -18.00 -7.94 10.38
N PRO A 84 -17.75 -8.49 11.58
CA PRO A 84 -16.44 -8.69 12.17
C PRO A 84 -15.69 -9.80 11.42
N ASN A 85 -14.36 -9.74 11.44
CA ASN A 85 -13.49 -10.80 10.92
C ASN A 85 -12.32 -11.02 11.88
N GLN A 86 -11.54 -12.07 11.65
CA GLN A 86 -10.45 -12.47 12.55
C GLN A 86 -9.29 -11.45 12.60
N TYR A 87 -9.17 -10.59 11.59
CA TYR A 87 -8.12 -9.58 11.50
C TYR A 87 -8.58 -8.19 11.99
N ASP A 88 -9.86 -8.03 12.37
CA ASP A 88 -10.47 -6.72 12.66
C ASP A 88 -10.26 -5.68 11.53
N LEU A 89 -10.21 -6.13 10.28
CA LEU A 89 -9.88 -5.30 9.13
C LEU A 89 -11.15 -4.84 8.39
N HIS A 90 -11.22 -3.55 8.08
CA HIS A 90 -12.22 -2.95 7.20
C HIS A 90 -11.52 -2.19 6.06
N LEU A 91 -11.86 -2.51 4.80
CA LEU A 91 -11.29 -1.86 3.62
C LEU A 91 -12.29 -1.00 2.84
N GLY A 92 -13.57 -1.04 3.22
CA GLY A 92 -14.64 -0.35 2.49
C GLY A 92 -14.63 -0.69 0.99
N ARG A 93 -14.42 0.32 0.15
CA ARG A 93 -14.37 0.17 -1.32
C ARG A 93 -13.10 -0.50 -1.85
N ASN A 94 -12.08 -0.65 -1.01
CA ASN A 94 -10.78 -1.25 -1.35
C ASN A 94 -10.73 -2.76 -1.04
N LEU A 95 -11.89 -3.41 -0.89
CA LEU A 95 -11.99 -4.81 -0.52
C LEU A 95 -11.30 -5.77 -1.50
N ASN A 96 -11.17 -5.37 -2.76
CA ASN A 96 -10.47 -6.14 -3.78
C ASN A 96 -8.97 -6.37 -3.48
N TYR A 97 -8.40 -5.65 -2.51
CA TYR A 97 -7.01 -5.81 -2.07
C TYR A 97 -6.86 -6.63 -0.78
N TRP A 98 -7.95 -7.24 -0.29
CA TRP A 98 -7.98 -7.99 0.97
C TRP A 98 -6.90 -9.06 1.05
N ASP A 99 -6.90 -9.99 0.09
CA ASP A 99 -6.01 -11.16 0.12
C ASP A 99 -4.53 -10.73 0.10
N GLN A 100 -4.20 -9.70 -0.68
CA GLN A 100 -2.84 -9.19 -0.77
C GLN A 100 -2.39 -8.52 0.53
N ILE A 101 -3.28 -7.79 1.21
CA ILE A 101 -2.98 -7.15 2.50
C ILE A 101 -2.82 -8.21 3.60
N ILE A 102 -3.69 -9.22 3.64
CA ILE A 102 -3.58 -10.31 4.61
C ILE A 102 -2.29 -11.09 4.38
N ALA A 103 -1.99 -11.47 3.13
CA ALA A 103 -0.74 -12.17 2.82
C ALA A 103 0.50 -11.36 3.22
N ALA A 104 0.48 -10.04 2.98
CA ALA A 104 1.58 -9.16 3.40
C ALA A 104 1.67 -9.04 4.92
N SER A 105 0.53 -8.99 5.62
CA SER A 105 0.47 -8.99 7.09
C SER A 105 1.07 -10.26 7.67
N GLU A 106 0.63 -11.42 7.20
CA GLU A 106 1.10 -12.73 7.67
C GLU A 106 2.60 -12.93 7.42
N ARG A 107 3.09 -12.49 6.26
CA ARG A 107 4.52 -12.59 5.91
C ARG A 107 5.40 -11.66 6.76
N SER A 108 4.90 -10.48 7.11
CA SER A 108 5.70 -9.44 7.77
C SER A 108 5.55 -9.37 9.29
N GLY A 109 4.44 -9.92 9.82
CA GLY A 109 4.01 -9.72 11.19
C GLY A 109 3.44 -8.33 11.48
N ILE A 110 3.30 -7.45 10.48
CA ILE A 110 2.67 -6.13 10.65
C ILE A 110 1.15 -6.27 10.52
N ILE A 111 0.39 -5.71 11.45
CA ILE A 111 -1.08 -5.78 11.38
C ILE A 111 -1.63 -5.17 10.05
N PRO A 112 -2.72 -5.72 9.50
CA PRO A 112 -3.20 -5.31 8.18
C PRO A 112 -3.73 -3.87 8.14
N GLN A 113 -4.19 -3.32 9.26
CA GLN A 113 -4.63 -1.92 9.39
C GLN A 113 -3.48 -0.95 9.13
N SER A 114 -2.28 -1.25 9.64
CA SER A 114 -1.07 -0.45 9.40
C SER A 114 -0.68 -0.48 7.93
N ILE A 115 -0.72 -1.67 7.31
CA ILE A 115 -0.43 -1.84 5.88
C ILE A 115 -1.44 -1.04 5.05
N ALA A 116 -2.73 -1.17 5.34
CA ALA A 116 -3.80 -0.44 4.66
C ALA A 116 -3.67 1.08 4.82
N ALA A 117 -3.30 1.56 6.02
CA ALA A 117 -3.09 2.99 6.28
C ALA A 117 -1.92 3.56 5.46
N VAL A 118 -0.79 2.83 5.37
CA VAL A 118 0.34 3.24 4.52
C VAL A 118 -0.06 3.27 3.05
N ILE A 119 -0.72 2.23 2.54
CA ILE A 119 -1.20 2.21 1.15
C ILE A 119 -2.15 3.39 0.89
N ASN A 120 -3.08 3.64 1.81
CA ASN A 120 -4.05 4.73 1.66
C ASN A 120 -3.39 6.11 1.63
N ALA A 121 -2.33 6.30 2.40
CA ALA A 121 -1.56 7.54 2.42
C ALA A 121 -0.75 7.76 1.13
N GLU A 122 -0.26 6.70 0.50
CA GLU A 122 0.51 6.78 -0.76
C GLU A 122 -0.38 6.82 -2.02
N SER A 123 -1.55 6.19 -1.94
CA SER A 123 -2.38 5.93 -3.11
C SER A 123 -3.09 7.17 -3.63
N ALA A 124 -2.90 7.45 -4.93
CA ALA A 124 -3.91 8.19 -5.66
C ALA A 124 -5.23 7.40 -5.65
N GLN A 125 -6.36 8.09 -5.55
CA GLN A 125 -7.68 7.45 -5.45
C GLN A 125 -8.59 7.90 -6.58
N ILE A 126 -9.37 6.96 -7.12
CA ILE A 126 -10.45 7.22 -8.09
C ILE A 126 -11.76 6.84 -7.40
N LYS A 127 -12.63 7.83 -7.14
CA LYS A 127 -13.91 7.63 -6.44
C LYS A 127 -13.78 6.86 -5.10
N GLY A 128 -12.69 7.08 -4.37
CA GLY A 128 -12.40 6.44 -3.08
C GLY A 128 -11.84 5.01 -3.16
N VAL A 129 -11.42 4.57 -4.36
CA VAL A 129 -10.70 3.30 -4.57
C VAL A 129 -9.25 3.60 -4.88
N TRP A 130 -8.31 2.87 -4.27
CA TRP A 130 -6.88 3.00 -4.54
C TRP A 130 -6.58 2.64 -6.00
N ASN A 131 -5.86 3.53 -6.67
CA ASN A 131 -5.51 3.39 -8.06
C ASN A 131 -4.21 2.60 -8.21
N LYS A 132 -4.32 1.30 -8.50
CA LYS A 132 -3.16 0.44 -8.79
C LYS A 132 -2.34 0.91 -9.99
N ASP A 133 -2.97 1.63 -10.94
CA ASP A 133 -2.33 2.13 -12.16
C ASP A 133 -1.80 3.57 -11.98
N SER A 134 -1.65 4.02 -10.73
CA SER A 134 -1.17 5.37 -10.42
C SER A 134 0.28 5.58 -10.87
N VAL A 135 0.53 6.75 -11.45
CA VAL A 135 1.86 7.22 -11.86
C VAL A 135 2.02 8.68 -11.47
N ALA A 136 3.24 9.07 -11.09
CA ALA A 136 3.53 10.43 -10.67
C ALA A 136 3.58 11.40 -11.86
N ILE A 137 2.47 12.10 -12.14
CA ILE A 137 2.36 13.06 -13.24
C ILE A 137 2.54 14.50 -12.74
N SER A 138 3.41 15.26 -13.41
CA SER A 138 3.48 16.70 -13.25
C SER A 138 2.34 17.36 -14.02
N ARG A 139 1.16 17.49 -13.37
CA ARG A 139 -0.07 18.01 -14.02
C ARG A 139 0.12 19.40 -14.64
N GLY A 140 0.81 20.30 -13.93
CA GLY A 140 1.08 21.65 -14.43
C GLY A 140 1.95 21.65 -15.69
N LYS A 141 3.07 20.90 -15.67
CA LYS A 141 3.94 20.76 -16.85
C LYS A 141 3.24 20.04 -18.00
N THR A 142 2.44 19.02 -17.71
CA THR A 142 1.65 18.29 -18.71
C THR A 142 0.65 19.22 -19.40
N LYS A 143 -0.10 20.03 -18.63
CA LYS A 143 -1.05 21.00 -19.18
C LYS A 143 -0.35 22.05 -20.05
N ALA A 144 0.79 22.58 -19.59
CA ALA A 144 1.57 23.54 -20.37
C ALA A 144 2.10 22.93 -21.69
N ALA A 145 2.58 21.69 -21.65
CA ALA A 145 3.06 20.99 -22.84
C ALA A 145 1.94 20.72 -23.87
N LYS A 146 0.74 20.34 -23.41
CA LYS A 146 -0.43 20.17 -24.28
C LYS A 146 -0.84 21.48 -24.95
N ALA A 147 -0.95 22.56 -24.18
CA ALA A 147 -1.30 23.88 -24.71
C ALA A 147 -0.29 24.35 -25.78
N LEU A 148 1.00 24.08 -25.59
CA LEU A 148 2.03 24.42 -26.58
C LEU A 148 1.89 23.61 -27.89
N LYS A 149 1.53 22.33 -27.81
CA LYS A 149 1.25 21.48 -28.99
C LYS A 149 0.03 22.00 -29.76
N GLU A 150 -1.06 22.28 -29.04
CA GLU A 150 -2.29 22.82 -29.61
C GLU A 150 -2.06 24.18 -30.30
N GLN A 151 -1.27 25.08 -29.68
CA GLN A 151 -0.88 26.36 -30.28
C GLN A 151 -0.08 26.22 -31.58
N ARG A 152 0.63 25.10 -31.76
CA ARG A 152 1.40 24.79 -32.97
C ARG A 152 0.59 24.04 -34.02
N GLY A 153 -0.69 23.75 -33.76
CA GLY A 153 -1.53 22.92 -34.63
C GLY A 153 -1.14 21.44 -34.62
N GLU A 154 -0.38 20.98 -33.62
CA GLU A 154 0.04 19.59 -33.46
C GLU A 154 -0.91 18.83 -32.52
N SER A 155 -1.06 17.52 -32.72
CA SER A 155 -1.82 16.69 -31.79
C SER A 155 -1.17 16.68 -30.39
N ALA A 156 -1.99 16.91 -29.37
CA ALA A 156 -1.62 16.81 -27.95
C ALA A 156 -1.94 15.43 -27.34
N GLU A 157 -2.36 14.48 -28.16
CA GLU A 157 -2.65 13.11 -27.75
C GLU A 157 -1.40 12.43 -27.17
N GLY A 158 -1.57 11.69 -26.07
CA GLY A 158 -0.47 10.98 -25.41
C GLY A 158 0.57 11.86 -24.67
N VAL A 159 0.47 13.19 -24.73
CA VAL A 159 1.43 14.07 -24.03
C VAL A 159 1.25 13.96 -22.51
N VAL A 160 2.25 13.38 -21.84
CA VAL A 160 2.33 13.24 -20.38
C VAL A 160 3.73 13.60 -19.91
N ILE A 161 3.83 14.50 -18.94
CA ILE A 161 5.09 14.83 -18.27
C ILE A 161 5.06 14.24 -16.87
N TYR A 162 5.92 13.24 -16.63
CA TYR A 162 6.08 12.63 -15.33
C TYR A 162 6.86 13.54 -14.36
N ALA A 163 6.51 13.48 -13.08
CA ALA A 163 7.22 14.17 -12.01
C ALA A 163 8.35 13.30 -11.44
N SER A 164 8.17 11.98 -11.45
CA SER A 164 9.16 10.99 -11.03
C SER A 164 8.83 9.62 -11.64
N SER A 165 9.76 8.66 -11.48
CA SER A 165 9.54 7.28 -11.92
C SER A 165 8.56 6.49 -11.04
N ALA A 166 7.92 7.13 -10.05
CA ALA A 166 7.03 6.47 -9.11
C ALA A 166 5.80 5.89 -9.83
N ALA A 167 5.51 4.61 -9.55
CA ALA A 167 4.42 3.88 -10.16
C ALA A 167 3.75 2.93 -9.16
N GLY A 168 2.51 2.56 -9.44
CA GLY A 168 1.72 1.67 -8.58
C GLY A 168 1.01 2.42 -7.45
N MET A 169 0.12 1.75 -6.74
CA MET A 169 -0.63 2.38 -5.64
C MET A 169 0.24 2.80 -4.45
N THR A 170 1.46 2.26 -4.29
CA THR A 170 2.42 2.72 -3.29
C THR A 170 3.64 3.44 -3.89
N GLN A 171 3.53 3.95 -5.13
CA GLN A 171 4.45 4.91 -5.73
C GLN A 171 5.97 4.54 -5.71
N PHE A 172 6.33 3.27 -5.96
CA PHE A 172 7.74 2.84 -6.00
C PHE A 172 8.52 3.42 -7.19
N LEU A 173 9.74 3.89 -6.92
CA LEU A 173 10.69 4.33 -7.94
C LEU A 173 11.34 3.16 -8.68
N ASN A 174 11.85 3.40 -9.89
CA ASN A 174 12.60 2.42 -10.69
C ASN A 174 13.81 1.84 -9.95
N VAL A 175 14.64 2.71 -9.39
CA VAL A 175 15.88 2.29 -8.73
C VAL A 175 15.57 1.56 -7.43
N THR A 176 14.64 2.07 -6.61
CA THR A 176 14.23 1.43 -5.36
C THR A 176 13.61 0.05 -5.60
N TRP A 177 12.78 -0.09 -6.65
CA TRP A 177 12.25 -1.39 -7.05
C TRP A 177 13.36 -2.39 -7.39
N LEU A 178 14.37 -1.95 -8.12
CA LEU A 178 15.52 -2.79 -8.45
C LEU A 178 16.38 -3.09 -7.21
N ASP A 179 16.53 -2.14 -6.29
CA ASP A 179 17.21 -2.38 -5.00
C ASP A 179 16.53 -3.51 -4.22
N GLU A 180 15.20 -3.46 -4.09
CA GLU A 180 14.43 -4.52 -3.42
C GLU A 180 14.48 -5.83 -4.21
N THR A 181 14.54 -5.79 -5.54
CA THR A 181 14.73 -7.00 -6.37
C THR A 181 16.07 -7.69 -6.08
N PHE A 182 17.15 -6.94 -5.88
CA PHE A 182 18.48 -7.51 -5.60
C PHE A 182 18.71 -7.80 -4.10
N ARG A 183 17.83 -7.31 -3.21
CA ARG A 183 17.97 -7.49 -1.76
C ARG A 183 17.47 -8.87 -1.34
N ALA A 184 18.37 -9.72 -0.87
CA ALA A 184 18.01 -11.03 -0.34
C ALA A 184 16.99 -10.91 0.81
N GLY A 185 16.03 -11.83 0.84
CA GLY A 185 14.97 -11.88 1.84
C GLY A 185 13.69 -11.10 1.49
N THR A 186 13.72 -10.26 0.45
CA THR A 186 12.50 -9.58 -0.03
C THR A 186 11.66 -10.52 -0.90
N TYR A 187 10.36 -10.24 -0.97
CA TYR A 187 9.42 -10.89 -1.85
C TYR A 187 9.80 -10.69 -3.33
N LEU A 188 10.26 -9.49 -3.71
CA LEU A 188 10.70 -9.23 -5.08
C LEU A 188 11.93 -10.07 -5.46
N ASN A 189 12.90 -10.20 -4.56
CA ASN A 189 14.07 -11.04 -4.80
C ASN A 189 13.67 -12.51 -4.97
N GLN A 190 12.81 -13.01 -4.08
CA GLN A 190 12.28 -14.36 -4.18
C GLN A 190 11.58 -14.59 -5.52
N LYS A 191 10.62 -13.73 -5.89
CA LYS A 191 9.87 -13.89 -7.15
C LYS A 191 10.72 -13.71 -8.39
N ALA A 192 11.74 -12.85 -8.34
CA ALA A 192 12.68 -12.70 -9.44
C ALA A 192 13.50 -13.97 -9.66
N ARG A 193 13.93 -14.63 -8.58
CA ARG A 193 14.64 -15.91 -8.63
C ARG A 193 13.74 -17.06 -9.09
N GLU A 194 12.53 -17.16 -8.56
CA GLU A 194 11.55 -18.18 -8.96
C GLU A 194 11.19 -18.09 -10.45
N ARG A 195 11.12 -16.87 -10.99
CA ARG A 195 10.87 -16.62 -12.43
C ARG A 195 12.12 -16.78 -13.31
N GLY A 196 13.28 -17.04 -12.70
CA GLY A 196 14.54 -17.16 -13.42
C GLY A 196 15.10 -15.85 -13.96
N VAL A 197 14.54 -14.69 -13.62
CA VAL A 197 15.04 -13.38 -14.11
C VAL A 197 16.15 -12.79 -13.24
N LEU A 198 16.37 -13.35 -12.05
CA LEU A 198 17.49 -13.03 -11.18
C LEU A 198 18.21 -14.31 -10.76
N ALA A 199 19.51 -14.39 -10.97
CA ALA A 199 20.29 -15.56 -10.62
C ALA A 199 21.71 -15.18 -10.20
N ASP A 200 22.36 -16.06 -9.45
CA ASP A 200 23.75 -15.90 -9.08
C ASP A 200 24.63 -16.42 -10.24
N LYS A 201 25.44 -15.53 -10.81
CA LYS A 201 26.27 -15.79 -11.99
C LYS A 201 27.73 -15.43 -11.72
N PRO A 202 28.70 -16.09 -12.38
CA PRO A 202 30.10 -15.69 -12.31
C PRO A 202 30.29 -14.26 -12.83
N LYS A 203 30.99 -13.43 -12.06
CA LYS A 203 31.45 -12.11 -12.51
C LYS A 203 32.42 -12.29 -13.67
N ARG A 204 32.28 -11.44 -14.68
CA ARG A 204 33.15 -11.43 -15.86
C ARG A 204 33.88 -10.10 -15.99
N ASP A 205 35.13 -10.18 -16.42
CA ASP A 205 35.95 -9.01 -16.72
C ASP A 205 35.61 -8.40 -18.10
N VAL A 206 36.33 -7.35 -18.48
CA VAL A 206 36.14 -6.66 -19.77
C VAL A 206 36.48 -7.51 -21.00
N LEU A 207 37.22 -8.60 -20.82
CA LEU A 207 37.55 -9.58 -21.87
C LEU A 207 36.60 -10.79 -21.83
N ASN A 208 35.53 -10.72 -21.02
CA ASN A 208 34.53 -11.77 -20.83
C ASN A 208 35.03 -13.03 -20.10
N ASN A 209 36.19 -12.97 -19.45
CA ASN A 209 36.73 -14.06 -18.63
C ASN A 209 36.09 -14.08 -17.24
N ILE A 210 35.97 -15.26 -16.63
CA ILE A 210 35.47 -15.38 -15.25
C ILE A 210 36.50 -14.77 -14.29
N GLU A 211 36.04 -13.88 -13.41
CA GLU A 211 36.86 -13.29 -12.37
C GLU A 211 36.92 -14.20 -11.13
N TYR A 212 38.12 -14.29 -10.54
CA TYR A 212 38.40 -15.07 -9.35
C TYR A 212 38.85 -14.17 -8.20
N HIS A 213 38.47 -14.54 -6.98
CA HIS A 213 38.90 -13.83 -5.80
C HIS A 213 40.41 -14.01 -5.60
N PRO A 214 41.19 -12.92 -5.46
CA PRO A 214 42.65 -12.96 -5.57
C PRO A 214 43.32 -13.79 -4.47
N LYS A 215 42.67 -13.97 -3.30
CA LYS A 215 43.23 -14.74 -2.18
C LYS A 215 42.76 -16.18 -2.11
N THR A 216 41.56 -16.47 -2.62
CA THR A 216 40.91 -17.78 -2.42
C THR A 216 40.83 -18.59 -3.69
N HIS A 217 41.16 -17.98 -4.84
CA HIS A 217 41.05 -18.58 -6.17
C HIS A 217 39.67 -19.17 -6.49
N ARG A 218 38.63 -18.74 -5.77
CA ARG A 218 37.23 -19.10 -6.04
C ARG A 218 36.61 -18.10 -6.99
N GLN A 219 35.70 -18.57 -7.85
CA GLN A 219 34.93 -17.70 -8.74
C GLN A 219 34.17 -16.65 -7.93
N ILE A 220 34.18 -15.41 -8.40
CA ILE A 220 33.37 -14.35 -7.81
C ILE A 220 31.95 -14.52 -8.35
N ILE A 221 31.01 -14.88 -7.49
CA ILE A 221 29.60 -15.06 -7.86
C ILE A 221 28.81 -13.83 -7.39
N LEU A 222 28.01 -13.26 -8.28
CA LEU A 222 27.18 -12.09 -8.00
C LEU A 222 25.73 -12.33 -8.43
N PRO A 223 24.75 -11.75 -7.72
CA PRO A 223 23.39 -11.70 -8.23
C PRO A 223 23.37 -10.82 -9.50
N MET A 224 22.76 -11.34 -10.56
CA MET A 224 22.59 -10.66 -11.84
C MET A 224 21.17 -10.84 -12.36
N PHE A 225 20.64 -9.80 -12.99
CA PHE A 225 19.34 -9.79 -13.62
C PHE A 225 19.48 -10.05 -15.12
N GLU A 226 18.60 -10.88 -15.67
CA GLU A 226 18.57 -11.19 -17.10
C GLU A 226 17.93 -10.04 -17.87
N ILE A 227 18.76 -9.21 -18.51
CA ILE A 227 18.29 -8.06 -19.28
C ILE A 227 17.83 -8.45 -20.69
N ALA A 228 18.32 -9.56 -21.22
CA ALA A 228 17.94 -10.21 -22.48
C ALA A 228 18.32 -11.70 -22.38
N PRO A 229 17.78 -12.59 -23.24
CA PRO A 229 18.11 -14.03 -23.18
C PRO A 229 19.62 -14.26 -23.09
N ASP A 230 20.03 -14.99 -22.05
CA ASP A 230 21.44 -15.31 -21.73
C ASP A 230 22.36 -14.10 -21.48
N THR A 231 21.79 -12.91 -21.32
CA THR A 231 22.53 -11.66 -21.04
C THR A 231 22.22 -11.18 -19.62
N TRP A 232 23.22 -11.32 -18.74
CA TRP A 232 23.06 -11.16 -17.30
C TRP A 232 23.88 -9.97 -16.78
N TRP A 233 23.20 -9.01 -16.16
CA TRP A 233 23.85 -7.80 -15.64
C TRP A 233 23.66 -7.65 -14.14
N THR A 234 24.72 -7.22 -13.47
CA THR A 234 24.64 -6.71 -12.10
C THR A 234 23.78 -5.45 -12.04
N LYS A 235 23.27 -5.12 -10.86
CA LYS A 235 22.57 -3.85 -10.62
C LYS A 235 23.38 -2.63 -11.07
N GLN A 236 24.69 -2.63 -10.80
CA GLN A 236 25.57 -1.51 -11.17
C GLN A 236 25.67 -1.36 -12.69
N GLN A 237 25.83 -2.46 -13.43
CA GLN A 237 25.82 -2.43 -14.89
C GLN A 237 24.50 -1.88 -15.45
N ILE A 238 23.34 -2.23 -14.87
CA ILE A 238 22.04 -1.69 -15.27
C ILE A 238 21.98 -0.17 -15.10
N ILE A 239 22.53 0.35 -13.99
CA ILE A 239 22.59 1.79 -13.69
C ILE A 239 23.56 2.51 -14.65
N ASP A 240 24.78 1.98 -14.81
CA ASP A 240 25.84 2.59 -15.62
C ASP A 240 25.45 2.65 -17.09
N ASN A 241 24.74 1.63 -17.58
CA ASN A 241 24.17 1.58 -18.93
C ASN A 241 22.84 2.34 -19.07
N ARG A 242 22.46 3.13 -18.06
CA ARG A 242 21.34 4.08 -18.10
C ARG A 242 19.98 3.41 -18.39
N LEU A 243 19.81 2.12 -18.11
CA LEU A 243 18.55 1.40 -18.38
C LEU A 243 17.40 1.89 -17.49
N LEU A 244 17.70 2.52 -16.35
CA LEU A 244 16.71 3.14 -15.45
C LEU A 244 16.70 4.67 -15.52
N ARG A 245 17.40 5.27 -16.49
CA ARG A 245 17.56 6.73 -16.57
C ARG A 245 16.23 7.42 -16.87
N GLY A 246 15.98 8.51 -16.14
CA GLY A 246 14.86 9.42 -16.39
C GLY A 246 13.89 9.50 -15.21
N ILE A 247 12.87 10.34 -15.37
CA ILE A 247 11.82 10.58 -14.38
C ILE A 247 10.49 9.93 -14.78
N THR A 248 10.53 8.93 -15.66
CA THR A 248 9.36 8.20 -16.15
C THR A 248 9.31 6.80 -15.53
N PRO A 249 8.13 6.25 -15.23
CA PRO A 249 7.98 4.85 -14.85
C PRO A 249 8.30 3.88 -16.00
N TYR A 250 8.47 4.40 -17.22
CA TYR A 250 8.83 3.67 -18.44
C TYR A 250 10.16 4.20 -18.99
N PRO A 251 11.32 3.77 -18.45
CA PRO A 251 12.61 4.25 -18.94
C PRO A 251 12.79 3.95 -20.42
N PRO A 252 13.22 4.92 -21.25
CA PRO A 252 13.31 4.75 -22.70
C PRO A 252 14.36 3.72 -23.13
N HIS A 253 15.32 3.43 -22.26
CA HIS A 253 16.39 2.47 -22.52
C HIS A 253 16.18 1.14 -21.78
N ALA A 254 15.08 0.95 -21.06
CA ALA A 254 14.82 -0.33 -20.41
C ALA A 254 14.67 -1.43 -21.47
N THR A 255 15.32 -2.57 -21.24
CA THR A 255 15.08 -3.75 -22.07
C THR A 255 13.65 -4.27 -21.84
N LYS A 256 13.14 -5.10 -22.76
CA LYS A 256 11.79 -5.69 -22.62
C LYS A 256 11.65 -6.46 -21.30
N ALA A 257 12.66 -7.24 -20.91
CA ALA A 257 12.67 -8.00 -19.67
C ALA A 257 12.63 -7.08 -18.44
N LEU A 258 13.47 -6.03 -18.43
CA LEU A 258 13.49 -5.07 -17.34
C LEU A 258 12.18 -4.29 -17.24
N GLN A 259 11.61 -3.83 -18.36
CA GLN A 259 10.34 -3.12 -18.36
C GLN A 259 9.18 -4.02 -17.90
N ALA A 260 9.16 -5.29 -18.31
CA ALA A 260 8.17 -6.25 -17.83
C ALA A 260 8.26 -6.43 -16.30
N TRP A 261 9.47 -6.48 -15.75
CA TRP A 261 9.68 -6.54 -14.30
C TRP A 261 9.25 -5.26 -13.58
N LEU A 262 9.57 -4.09 -14.13
CA LEU A 262 9.15 -2.79 -13.60
C LEU A 262 7.62 -2.62 -13.62
N ASN A 263 6.94 -3.19 -14.62
CA ASN A 263 5.47 -3.14 -14.74
C ASN A 263 4.75 -3.92 -13.64
N LEU A 264 5.42 -4.83 -12.93
CA LEU A 264 4.83 -5.51 -11.77
C LEU A 264 4.51 -4.56 -10.62
N ARG A 265 4.97 -3.30 -10.64
CA ARG A 265 4.49 -2.25 -9.72
C ARG A 265 2.99 -1.97 -9.83
N PHE A 266 2.38 -2.29 -10.97
CA PHE A 266 0.94 -2.14 -11.18
C PHE A 266 0.14 -3.37 -10.71
N GLU A 267 0.83 -4.43 -10.29
CA GLU A 267 0.24 -5.65 -9.74
C GLU A 267 0.11 -5.53 -8.21
N PRO A 268 -1.12 -5.55 -7.65
CA PRO A 268 -1.35 -5.29 -6.22
C PRO A 268 -0.54 -6.17 -5.27
N GLU A 269 -0.38 -7.45 -5.58
CA GLU A 269 0.41 -8.38 -4.76
C GLU A 269 1.87 -7.93 -4.64
N PHE A 270 2.51 -7.66 -5.78
CA PHE A 270 3.93 -7.31 -5.83
C PHE A 270 4.20 -5.97 -5.16
N ILE A 271 3.37 -4.96 -5.42
CA ILE A 271 3.59 -3.61 -4.92
C ILE A 271 3.32 -3.49 -3.40
N ILE A 272 2.32 -4.20 -2.87
CA ILE A 272 2.06 -4.25 -1.42
C ILE A 272 3.21 -4.95 -0.70
N MET A 273 3.61 -6.12 -1.18
CA MET A 273 4.71 -6.88 -0.58
C MET A 273 6.01 -6.06 -0.58
N ALA A 274 6.32 -5.40 -1.70
CA ALA A 274 7.48 -4.52 -1.80
C ALA A 274 7.42 -3.35 -0.82
N ALA A 275 6.25 -2.72 -0.65
CA ALA A 275 6.08 -1.62 0.31
C ALA A 275 6.36 -2.04 1.75
N VAL A 276 5.85 -3.21 2.15
CA VAL A 276 6.07 -3.74 3.49
C VAL A 276 7.53 -4.15 3.70
N ASP A 277 8.14 -4.84 2.73
CA ASP A 277 9.56 -5.23 2.79
C ASP A 277 10.47 -4.00 2.90
N TYR A 278 10.20 -2.96 2.11
CA TYR A 278 10.99 -1.74 2.15
C TYR A 278 10.84 -1.01 3.49
N GLY A 279 9.63 -0.99 4.05
CA GLY A 279 9.38 -0.47 5.39
C GLY A 279 10.17 -1.21 6.46
N LEU A 280 10.12 -2.56 6.46
CA LEU A 280 10.88 -3.40 7.40
C LEU A 280 12.39 -3.22 7.23
N TYR A 281 12.88 -3.16 6.00
CA TYR A 281 14.28 -2.87 5.71
C TYR A 281 14.71 -1.52 6.31
N ASN A 282 13.89 -0.49 6.14
CA ASN A 282 14.20 0.83 6.69
C ASN A 282 14.19 0.84 8.22
N LEU A 283 13.26 0.13 8.87
CA LEU A 283 13.29 -0.06 10.34
C LEU A 283 14.58 -0.74 10.77
N ALA A 284 14.96 -1.85 10.13
CA ALA A 284 16.21 -2.53 10.44
C ALA A 284 17.42 -1.61 10.29
N LYS A 285 17.45 -0.74 9.26
CA LYS A 285 18.53 0.24 9.07
C LYS A 285 18.48 1.46 9.98
N LEU A 286 17.36 1.72 10.61
CA LEU A 286 17.28 2.65 11.74
C LEU A 286 17.81 1.96 13.00
N ARG A 287 17.39 0.73 13.30
CA ARG A 287 17.95 -0.05 14.41
C ARG A 287 19.48 -0.16 14.35
N ASP A 288 20.02 -0.54 13.19
CA ASP A 288 21.47 -0.62 12.94
C ASP A 288 22.18 0.74 13.14
N ALA A 289 21.45 1.85 13.06
CA ALA A 289 21.94 3.22 13.28
C ALA A 289 21.70 3.75 14.70
N GLY A 290 21.27 2.89 15.62
CA GLY A 290 21.11 3.19 17.05
C GLY A 290 19.72 3.65 17.48
N TYR A 291 18.71 3.63 16.61
CA TYR A 291 17.34 4.02 17.00
C TYR A 291 16.59 2.85 17.64
N ASN A 292 15.85 3.11 18.72
CA ASN A 292 15.09 2.12 19.48
C ASN A 292 13.72 1.78 18.84
N VAL A 293 13.74 1.30 17.60
CA VAL A 293 12.53 1.02 16.81
C VAL A 293 11.77 -0.23 17.26
N ASP A 294 12.41 -1.14 18.00
CA ASP A 294 11.80 -2.41 18.41
C ASP A 294 10.73 -2.23 19.50
N THR A 295 10.71 -1.07 20.18
CA THR A 295 9.65 -0.69 21.14
C THR A 295 8.38 -0.16 20.49
N LEU A 296 8.39 0.05 19.17
CA LEU A 296 7.25 0.57 18.46
C LEU A 296 6.18 -0.51 18.27
N ASN A 297 4.92 -0.14 18.50
CA ASN A 297 3.80 -0.93 18.00
C ASN A 297 3.66 -0.77 16.48
N ASP A 298 2.78 -1.54 15.84
CA ASP A 298 2.68 -1.53 14.38
C ASP A 298 2.03 -0.26 13.83
N ALA A 299 1.19 0.43 14.61
CA ALA A 299 0.64 1.74 14.24
C ALA A 299 1.75 2.80 14.18
N GLU A 300 2.68 2.79 15.14
CA GLU A 300 3.85 3.66 15.17
C GLU A 300 4.85 3.31 14.07
N LYS A 301 5.09 2.01 13.82
CA LYS A 301 5.92 1.55 12.69
C LYS A 301 5.37 2.04 11.35
N ALA A 302 4.04 2.07 11.16
CA ALA A 302 3.43 2.58 9.93
C ALA A 302 3.80 4.04 9.64
N LYS A 303 3.93 4.88 10.68
CA LYS A 303 4.40 6.27 10.53
C LYS A 303 5.86 6.33 10.08
N ILE A 304 6.71 5.46 10.62
CA ILE A 304 8.12 5.37 10.22
C ILE A 304 8.27 4.75 8.83
N PHE A 305 7.42 3.79 8.45
CA PHE A 305 7.33 3.27 7.08
C PHE A 305 7.06 4.41 6.12
N TYR A 306 6.00 5.20 6.35
CA TYR A 306 5.69 6.34 5.49
C TYR A 306 6.84 7.37 5.45
N LEU A 307 7.37 7.77 6.61
CA LEU A 307 8.47 8.74 6.70
C LEU A 307 9.68 8.32 5.87
N THR A 308 10.11 7.07 6.03
CA THR A 308 11.30 6.53 5.34
C THR A 308 11.03 6.20 3.88
N HIS A 309 9.79 5.84 3.52
CA HIS A 309 9.37 5.68 2.14
C HIS A 309 9.46 7.02 1.40
N HIS A 310 8.88 8.06 2.00
CA HIS A 310 8.69 9.35 1.35
C HIS A 310 9.96 10.21 1.31
N LEU A 311 10.80 10.15 2.34
CA LEU A 311 12.08 10.87 2.38
C LEU A 311 13.26 10.05 1.85
N GLY A 312 13.15 8.72 1.85
CA GLY A 312 14.31 7.84 1.84
C GLY A 312 15.02 7.83 3.20
N LEU A 313 15.76 6.74 3.46
CA LEU A 313 16.38 6.49 4.76
C LEU A 313 17.34 7.61 5.22
N GLY A 314 18.13 8.17 4.30
CA GLY A 314 19.13 9.19 4.64
C GLY A 314 18.52 10.49 5.14
N ASP A 315 17.53 11.01 4.42
CA ASP A 315 16.79 12.21 4.83
C ASP A 315 15.87 11.94 6.01
N ALA A 316 15.31 10.75 6.15
CA ALA A 316 14.57 10.36 7.36
C ALA A 316 15.46 10.41 8.62
N LYS A 317 16.70 9.91 8.55
CA LYS A 317 17.66 10.02 9.68
C LYS A 317 17.96 11.48 10.03
N ARG A 318 18.16 12.33 9.03
CA ARG A 318 18.36 13.78 9.23
C ARG A 318 17.11 14.45 9.79
N PHE A 319 15.93 14.06 9.33
CA PHE A 319 14.64 14.56 9.83
C PHE A 319 14.47 14.23 11.31
N ILE A 320 14.70 12.97 11.68
CA ILE A 320 14.61 12.50 13.07
C ILE A 320 15.59 13.28 13.95
N ARG A 321 16.86 13.40 13.54
CA ARG A 321 17.92 14.11 14.29
C ARG A 321 17.85 15.64 14.21
N LYS A 322 16.87 16.21 13.52
CA LYS A 322 16.76 17.66 13.28
C LYS A 322 18.02 18.28 12.64
N THR A 323 18.68 17.53 11.75
CA THR A 323 19.90 17.94 11.04
C THR A 323 19.69 18.14 9.53
N ILE A 324 18.45 18.36 9.09
CA ILE A 324 18.17 18.76 7.70
C ILE A 324 18.61 20.22 7.53
N THR A 325 19.30 20.52 6.42
CA THR A 325 19.69 21.90 6.08
C THR A 325 18.53 22.67 5.45
N GLU A 326 18.56 24.00 5.51
CA GLU A 326 17.55 24.85 4.84
C GLU A 326 17.44 24.56 3.35
N GLU A 327 18.56 24.36 2.65
CA GLU A 327 18.58 24.02 1.23
C GLU A 327 17.88 22.68 0.95
N SER A 328 18.19 21.64 1.73
CA SER A 328 17.55 20.33 1.59
C SER A 328 16.06 20.38 1.95
N ALA A 329 15.69 21.08 3.02
CA ALA A 329 14.30 21.26 3.42
C ALA A 329 13.49 21.99 2.35
N HIS A 330 14.05 23.05 1.75
CA HIS A 330 13.45 23.76 0.63
C HIS A 330 13.22 22.84 -0.56
N LYS A 331 14.26 22.10 -0.99
CA LYS A 331 14.15 21.16 -2.12
C LYS A 331 13.09 20.09 -1.88
N LEU A 332 13.08 19.47 -0.70
CA LEU A 332 12.10 18.45 -0.34
C LEU A 332 10.69 19.02 -0.31
N LEU A 333 10.47 20.10 0.44
CA LEU A 333 9.14 20.68 0.59
C LEU A 333 8.57 21.15 -0.76
N VAL A 334 9.36 21.80 -1.60
CA VAL A 334 8.93 22.21 -2.94
C VAL A 334 8.59 21.01 -3.82
N ALA A 335 9.38 19.93 -3.77
CA ALA A 335 9.10 18.72 -4.53
C ALA A 335 7.78 18.06 -4.11
N GLN A 336 7.45 18.11 -2.82
CA GLN A 336 6.33 17.39 -2.23
C GLN A 336 5.01 18.15 -2.31
N VAL A 337 5.02 19.47 -2.05
CA VAL A 337 3.79 20.29 -2.03
C VAL A 337 3.72 21.33 -3.15
N GLY A 338 4.81 21.53 -3.89
CA GLY A 338 4.95 22.58 -4.90
C GLY A 338 5.36 23.93 -4.29
N ALA A 339 6.01 24.77 -5.11
CA ALA A 339 6.62 26.03 -4.66
C ALA A 339 5.68 26.97 -3.91
N LYS A 340 4.42 27.12 -4.38
CA LYS A 340 3.44 28.01 -3.75
C LYS A 340 3.07 27.56 -2.34
N LYS A 341 2.83 26.26 -2.13
CA LYS A 341 2.51 25.72 -0.80
C LYS A 341 3.75 25.68 0.09
N ALA A 342 4.92 25.41 -0.47
CA ALA A 342 6.17 25.46 0.28
C ALA A 342 6.39 26.85 0.89
N ALA A 343 6.25 27.91 0.08
CA ALA A 343 6.32 29.29 0.58
C ALA A 343 5.26 29.58 1.64
N TRP A 344 4.03 29.07 1.49
CA TRP A 344 2.99 29.22 2.50
C TRP A 344 3.39 28.58 3.85
N TYR A 345 3.82 27.32 3.85
CA TYR A 345 4.27 26.64 5.08
C TYR A 345 5.43 27.38 5.74
N THR A 346 6.40 27.83 4.97
CA THR A 346 7.56 28.58 5.46
C THR A 346 7.17 29.91 6.14
N ASN A 347 6.12 30.57 5.64
CA ASN A 347 5.67 31.89 6.12
C ASN A 347 4.57 31.83 7.18
N ILE A 348 4.19 30.65 7.68
CA ILE A 348 3.35 30.53 8.87
C ILE A 348 4.09 31.19 10.04
N PRO A 349 3.42 31.98 10.91
CA PRO A 349 4.08 32.70 12.00
C PRO A 349 5.05 31.86 12.83
N ASP A 350 4.69 30.64 13.22
CA ASP A 350 5.55 29.77 14.04
C ASP A 350 6.85 29.31 13.34
N ASN A 351 6.86 29.35 12.01
CA ASN A 351 7.97 28.90 11.19
C ASN A 351 9.01 29.99 10.90
N ASN A 352 8.69 31.27 11.13
CA ASN A 352 9.62 32.42 10.98
C ASN A 352 10.46 32.39 9.69
N GLY A 353 9.88 31.99 8.56
CA GLY A 353 10.60 31.94 7.28
C GLY A 353 11.55 30.75 7.12
N SER A 354 11.56 29.77 8.02
CA SER A 354 12.41 28.57 7.94
C SER A 354 11.75 27.46 7.12
N TYR A 355 12.44 26.99 6.07
CA TYR A 355 12.01 25.79 5.33
C TYR A 355 12.18 24.52 6.17
N ILE A 356 13.14 24.47 7.09
CA ILE A 356 13.28 23.33 8.02
C ILE A 356 12.00 23.19 8.85
N LYS A 357 11.54 24.27 9.48
CA LYS A 357 10.31 24.25 10.29
C LYS A 357 9.07 24.01 9.44
N GLY A 358 8.95 24.68 8.29
CA GLY A 358 7.85 24.49 7.34
C GLY A 358 7.74 23.05 6.84
N HIS A 359 8.87 22.43 6.48
CA HIS A 359 8.92 21.04 6.03
C HIS A 359 8.53 20.07 7.14
N ARG A 360 9.06 20.26 8.36
CA ARG A 360 8.71 19.43 9.51
C ARG A 360 7.22 19.54 9.86
N MET A 361 6.70 20.77 9.94
CA MET A 361 5.29 21.01 10.24
C MET A 361 4.37 20.31 9.21
N TRP A 362 4.64 20.50 7.92
CA TRP A 362 3.84 19.87 6.88
C TRP A 362 3.89 18.34 6.95
N LEU A 363 5.09 17.77 7.02
CA LEU A 363 5.26 16.31 6.94
C LEU A 363 4.70 15.61 8.19
N SER A 364 4.98 16.15 9.38
CA SER A 364 4.43 15.60 10.63
C SER A 364 2.90 15.65 10.63
N TYR A 365 2.31 16.80 10.26
CA TYR A 365 0.85 16.92 10.15
C TYR A 365 0.26 15.97 9.10
N TYR A 366 0.90 15.84 7.94
CA TYR A 366 0.42 14.95 6.88
C TYR A 366 0.44 13.48 7.33
N ILE A 367 1.54 13.03 7.95
CA ILE A 367 1.67 11.66 8.45
C ILE A 367 0.65 11.38 9.55
N ASP A 368 0.50 12.29 10.51
CA ASP A 368 -0.46 12.12 11.60
C ASP A 368 -1.90 12.04 11.13
N LYS A 369 -2.24 12.82 10.09
CA LYS A 369 -3.56 12.77 9.48
C LYS A 369 -3.78 11.53 8.62
N SER A 370 -2.77 11.11 7.87
CA SER A 370 -2.91 10.08 6.82
C SER A 370 -2.75 8.66 7.36
N ILE A 371 -1.88 8.47 8.35
CA ILE A 371 -1.69 7.19 9.04
C ILE A 371 -2.67 7.12 10.21
N ASN A 372 -3.95 6.98 9.87
CA ASN A 372 -5.03 6.79 10.82
C ASN A 372 -5.64 5.39 10.65
N LEU A 373 -5.33 4.51 11.61
CA LEU A 373 -5.77 3.11 11.62
C LEU A 373 -7.26 2.96 11.97
N GLU A 374 -7.90 3.92 12.63
CA GLU A 374 -9.32 3.85 12.98
C GLU A 374 -10.21 3.62 11.76
N ASN A 375 -9.79 4.16 10.61
CA ASN A 375 -10.48 4.00 9.32
C ASN A 375 -10.46 2.55 8.80
N PHE A 376 -9.56 1.73 9.32
CA PHE A 376 -9.31 0.36 8.87
C PHE A 376 -9.68 -0.70 9.90
N TYR A 377 -10.12 -0.31 11.09
CA TYR A 377 -10.71 -1.25 12.05
C TYR A 377 -12.19 -1.50 11.74
N CYS A 378 -12.69 -2.68 12.11
CA CYS A 378 -14.12 -2.93 12.00
C CYS A 378 -14.92 -2.04 12.96
N PRO A 379 -16.07 -1.51 12.52
CA PRO A 379 -16.94 -0.78 13.42
C PRO A 379 -17.54 -1.74 14.46
N LYS A 380 -17.58 -1.31 15.73
CA LYS A 380 -18.29 -1.96 16.84
C LYS A 380 -17.73 -3.33 17.30
N ILE A 381 -16.45 -3.61 17.08
CA ILE A 381 -15.77 -4.68 17.84
C ILE A 381 -15.27 -4.09 19.15
N GLU A 382 -15.86 -4.52 20.27
CA GLU A 382 -15.50 -4.05 21.62
C GLU A 382 -14.34 -4.83 22.26
N PHE A 383 -13.91 -5.95 21.63
CA PHE A 383 -13.01 -6.93 22.25
C PHE A 383 -11.63 -7.05 21.60
N THR A 384 -11.32 -6.24 20.59
CA THR A 384 -9.98 -6.17 20.00
C THR A 384 -9.24 -4.95 20.54
N GLU A 385 -8.02 -5.19 21.04
CA GLU A 385 -7.13 -4.11 21.47
C GLU A 385 -6.61 -3.39 20.23
N LYS A 386 -7.18 -2.21 19.97
CA LYS A 386 -6.78 -1.38 18.84
C LYS A 386 -5.44 -0.74 19.14
N GLN A 387 -4.48 -0.93 18.24
CA GLN A 387 -3.22 -0.22 18.33
C GLN A 387 -3.40 1.22 17.89
N GLU A 388 -3.09 2.14 18.80
CA GLU A 388 -3.03 3.57 18.52
C GLU A 388 -1.59 4.02 18.27
N SER A 389 -1.45 5.13 17.57
CA SER A 389 -0.17 5.83 17.46
C SER A 389 -0.33 7.26 17.95
N GLY A 390 0.56 7.70 18.84
CA GLY A 390 0.72 9.12 19.14
C GLY A 390 1.20 9.90 17.92
N SER A 391 1.36 11.22 18.02
CA SER A 391 1.89 12.04 16.92
C SER A 391 3.25 11.52 16.42
N LEU A 392 3.62 11.85 15.17
CA LEU A 392 4.93 11.47 14.61
C LEU A 392 6.07 11.98 15.49
N GLU A 393 5.93 13.17 16.07
CA GLU A 393 6.91 13.71 17.01
C GLU A 393 7.06 12.82 18.25
N ASN A 394 5.96 12.33 18.84
CA ASN A 394 6.02 11.41 19.97
C ASN A 394 6.70 10.08 19.59
N VAL A 395 6.40 9.53 18.40
CA VAL A 395 7.06 8.33 17.88
C VAL A 395 8.55 8.57 17.68
N ILE A 396 8.93 9.73 17.15
CA ILE A 396 10.32 10.13 16.94
C ILE A 396 11.08 10.22 18.26
N GLU A 397 10.49 10.83 19.29
CA GLU A 397 11.12 10.91 20.61
C GLU A 397 11.29 9.53 21.25
N LYS A 398 10.28 8.64 21.09
CA LYS A 398 10.35 7.24 21.57
C LYS A 398 11.53 6.45 20.97
N ILE A 399 11.86 6.66 19.70
CA ILE A 399 12.95 5.89 19.04
C ILE A 399 14.34 6.51 19.18
N LYS A 400 14.48 7.75 19.66
CA LYS A 400 15.81 8.39 19.78
C LYS A 400 16.64 7.84 20.94
N GLY A 401 15.99 7.32 21.99
CA GLY A 401 16.64 6.94 23.24
C GLY A 401 17.19 8.15 24.00
N ASP A 402 17.54 7.98 25.28
CA ASP A 402 18.01 9.04 26.18
C ASP A 402 19.43 9.58 25.85
N THR A 403 20.06 9.10 24.78
CA THR A 403 21.45 9.41 24.42
C THR A 403 21.59 10.11 23.06
N ALA A 404 20.66 11.00 22.73
CA ALA A 404 20.75 11.89 21.57
C ALA A 404 20.97 13.36 21.99
#